data_AF-A0A7Y9E0X6-F1
#
_entry.id   AF-A0A7Y9E0X6-F1
#
_cell.length_a   1.000
_cell.length_b   1.000
_cell.length_c   1.000
_cell.angle_alpha   90.00
_cell.angle_beta   90.00
_cell.angle_gamma   90.00
#
_symmetry.space_group_name_H-M   'P 1'
#
loop_
_entity.id
_entity.type
_entity.pdbx_description
1 polymer ?
#
loop_
_entity_poly.entity_id
_entity_poly.type
_entity_poly.pdbx_seq_one_letter_code
_entity_poly.pdbx_strand_id
1 'polypeptide(L)'
;MSIEDGTNPARRAVEELLHVAQHGRDLCPPGNDPQEWASGVLYDLARVAELLDGAVEQVSGRRNDTVADSAHALATVISAHRNLAVGPPPQ
;
A
#
# COMPACT_ATOMS: atom_id res chain seq x y z
N MET A 1 -20.49 21.67 -18.12
CA MET A 1 -20.11 21.37 -16.73
C MET A 1 -20.09 19.86 -16.65
N SER A 2 -18.89 19.27 -16.76
CA SER A 2 -18.73 17.81 -16.80
C SER A 2 -19.20 17.23 -15.49
N ILE A 3 -19.99 16.15 -15.57
CA ILE A 3 -20.32 15.31 -14.42
C ILE A 3 -18.97 14.69 -14.02
N GLU A 4 -18.32 15.25 -13.00
CA GLU A 4 -17.18 14.60 -12.36
C GLU A 4 -17.68 13.23 -11.90
N ASP A 5 -17.10 12.16 -12.44
CA ASP A 5 -17.40 10.78 -12.05
C ASP A 5 -17.33 10.69 -10.52
N GLY A 6 -18.50 10.58 -9.88
CA GLY A 6 -18.71 10.51 -8.43
C GLY A 6 -18.22 9.20 -7.82
N THR A 7 -17.03 8.75 -8.21
CA THR A 7 -16.44 7.52 -7.72
C THR A 7 -15.80 7.81 -6.37
N ASN A 8 -16.31 7.15 -5.33
CA ASN A 8 -15.75 7.19 -3.99
C ASN A 8 -14.23 6.94 -4.06
N PRO A 9 -13.38 7.88 -3.60
CA PRO A 9 -11.92 7.72 -3.66
C PRO A 9 -11.41 6.43 -3.02
N ALA A 10 -12.08 5.96 -1.96
CA ALA A 10 -11.76 4.68 -1.33
C ALA A 10 -12.05 3.49 -2.24
N ARG A 11 -13.12 3.55 -3.06
CA ARG A 11 -13.43 2.50 -4.04
C ARG A 11 -12.33 2.40 -5.09
N ARG A 12 -11.91 3.54 -5.65
CA ARG A 12 -10.81 3.58 -6.62
C ARG A 12 -9.51 3.04 -6.02
N ALA A 13 -9.17 3.44 -4.79
CA ALA A 13 -7.98 2.91 -4.11
C ALA A 13 -8.03 1.38 -3.93
N VAL A 14 -9.20 0.82 -3.60
CA VAL A 14 -9.39 -0.64 -3.51
C VAL A 14 -9.22 -1.31 -4.87
N GLU A 15 -9.75 -0.72 -5.94
CA GLU A 15 -9.58 -1.25 -7.31
C GLU A 15 -8.11 -1.29 -7.74
N GLU A 16 -7.34 -0.22 -7.45
CA GLU A 16 -5.89 -0.18 -7.73
C GLU A 16 -5.13 -1.22 -6.89
N LEU A 17 -5.46 -1.37 -5.60
CA LEU A 17 -4.86 -2.40 -4.75
C LEU A 17 -5.17 -3.81 -5.24
N LEU A 18 -6.39 -4.06 -5.72
CA LEU A 18 -6.76 -5.34 -6.34
C LEU A 18 -5.96 -5.59 -7.61
N HIS A 19 -5.75 -4.56 -8.43
CA HIS A 19 -4.94 -4.66 -9.63
C HIS A 19 -3.49 -5.03 -9.31
N VAL A 20 -2.88 -4.38 -8.31
CA VAL A 20 -1.55 -4.70 -7.78
C VAL A 20 -1.48 -6.12 -7.22
N ALA A 21 -2.50 -6.56 -6.47
CA ALA A 21 -2.52 -7.91 -5.91
C ALA A 21 -2.55 -9.02 -6.99
N GLN A 22 -3.21 -8.74 -8.13
CA GLN A 22 -3.35 -9.71 -9.22
C GLN A 22 -2.19 -9.67 -10.21
N HIS A 23 -1.64 -8.48 -10.48
CA HIS A 23 -0.69 -8.26 -11.58
C HIS A 23 0.66 -7.69 -11.12
N GLY A 24 0.90 -7.57 -9.80
CA GLY A 24 1.97 -6.76 -9.24
C GLY A 24 3.35 -6.96 -9.85
N ARG A 25 3.76 -8.19 -10.15
CA ARG A 25 5.07 -8.45 -10.78
C ARG A 25 5.17 -7.89 -12.21
N ASP A 26 4.07 -7.91 -12.95
CA ASP A 26 4.00 -7.49 -14.34
C ASP A 26 3.81 -5.98 -14.50
N LEU A 27 3.54 -5.28 -13.40
CA LEU A 27 3.42 -3.81 -13.37
C LEU A 27 4.78 -3.10 -13.33
N CYS A 28 5.89 -3.84 -13.19
CA CYS A 28 7.23 -3.26 -13.24
C CYS A 28 7.50 -2.66 -14.64
N PRO A 29 7.75 -1.34 -14.76
CA PRO A 29 7.98 -0.71 -16.06
C PRO A 29 9.19 -1.30 -16.79
N PRO A 30 9.15 -1.41 -18.13
CA PRO A 30 10.30 -1.84 -18.91
C PRO A 30 11.52 -0.93 -18.67
N GLY A 31 12.67 -1.53 -18.39
CA GLY A 31 13.92 -0.80 -18.14
C GLY A 31 14.18 -0.44 -16.67
N ASN A 32 13.22 -0.69 -15.77
CA ASN A 32 13.46 -0.56 -14.33
C ASN A 32 14.05 -1.84 -13.76
N ASP A 33 14.90 -1.70 -12.73
CA ASP A 33 15.32 -2.83 -11.93
C ASP A 33 14.11 -3.40 -11.14
N PRO A 34 13.77 -4.69 -11.32
CA PRO A 34 12.59 -5.25 -10.66
C PRO A 34 12.67 -5.25 -9.13
N GLN A 35 13.88 -5.32 -8.57
CA GLN A 35 14.09 -5.39 -7.12
C GLN A 35 13.95 -4.00 -6.48
N GLU A 36 14.55 -2.97 -7.08
CA GLU A 36 14.38 -1.59 -6.65
C GLU A 36 12.92 -1.14 -6.79
N TRP A 37 12.27 -1.48 -7.91
CA TRP A 37 10.86 -1.18 -8.13
C TRP A 37 9.96 -1.85 -7.08
N ALA A 38 10.14 -3.16 -6.85
CA ALA A 38 9.37 -3.88 -5.84
C ALA A 38 9.62 -3.32 -4.43
N SER A 39 10.85 -2.91 -4.12
CA SER A 39 11.20 -2.30 -2.84
C SER A 39 10.43 -0.98 -2.62
N GLY A 40 10.36 -0.14 -3.66
CA GLY A 40 9.57 1.10 -3.65
C GLY A 40 8.07 0.85 -3.45
N VAL A 41 7.49 -0.07 -4.22
CA VAL A 41 6.07 -0.43 -4.09
C VAL A 41 5.75 -0.96 -2.69
N LEU A 42 6.59 -1.83 -2.13
CA LEU A 42 6.39 -2.35 -0.78
C LEU A 42 6.54 -1.25 0.29
N TYR A 43 7.43 -0.27 0.09
CA TYR A 43 7.51 0.90 0.96
C TYR A 43 6.21 1.72 0.92
N ASP A 44 5.67 1.98 -0.27
CA ASP A 44 4.43 2.73 -0.42
C ASP A 44 3.22 1.98 0.19
N LEU A 45 3.15 0.66 0.01
CA LEU A 45 2.12 -0.17 0.65
C LEU A 45 2.18 -0.15 2.18
N ALA A 46 3.39 -0.17 2.76
CA ALA A 46 3.55 -0.03 4.21
C ALA A 46 3.04 1.33 4.71
N ARG A 47 3.35 2.41 3.97
CA ARG A 47 2.86 3.75 4.29
C ARG A 47 1.34 3.86 4.17
N VAL A 48 0.74 3.23 3.15
CA VAL A 48 -0.72 3.17 3.01
C VAL A 48 -1.35 2.46 4.22
N ALA A 49 -0.75 1.36 4.68
CA ALA A 49 -1.25 0.65 5.85
C ALA A 49 -1.30 1.55 7.10
N GLU A 50 -0.27 2.35 7.36
CA GLU A 50 -0.27 3.30 8.49
C GLU A 50 -1.34 4.39 8.37
N LEU A 51 -1.65 4.82 7.15
CA LEU A 51 -2.67 5.85 6.91
C LEU A 51 -4.11 5.34 7.08
N LEU A 52 -4.33 4.02 7.07
CA LEU A 52 -5.66 3.44 7.19
C LEU A 52 -6.33 3.77 8.53
N ASP A 53 -5.55 3.87 9.60
CA ASP A 53 -6.07 4.24 10.92
C ASP A 53 -6.76 5.62 10.88
N GLY A 54 -6.00 6.65 10.50
CA GLY A 54 -6.53 8.00 10.36
C GLY A 54 -7.70 8.07 9.37
N ALA A 55 -7.66 7.32 8.27
CA ALA A 55 -8.77 7.30 7.31
C ALA A 55 -10.05 6.69 7.90
N VAL A 56 -9.95 5.60 8.67
CA VAL A 56 -11.10 4.92 9.29
C VAL A 56 -11.75 5.81 10.35
N GLU A 57 -10.96 6.48 11.19
CA GLU A 57 -11.49 7.41 12.19
C GLU A 57 -12.22 8.59 11.53
N GLN A 58 -11.63 9.18 10.48
CA GLN A 58 -12.21 10.33 9.78
C GLN A 58 -13.51 9.96 9.04
N VAL A 59 -13.60 8.76 8.46
CA VAL A 59 -14.82 8.30 7.77
C VAL A 59 -15.91 7.88 8.76
N SER A 60 -15.55 7.15 9.82
CA SER A 60 -16.52 6.62 10.77
C SER A 60 -16.96 7.62 11.85
N GLY A 61 -16.17 8.68 12.07
CA GLY A 61 -16.34 9.63 13.17
C GLY A 61 -16.09 9.01 14.55
N ARG A 62 -15.46 7.83 14.62
CA ARG A 62 -15.22 7.09 15.86
C ARG A 62 -13.77 6.65 15.95
N ARG A 63 -13.18 6.88 17.11
CA ARG A 63 -11.87 6.35 17.48
C ARG A 63 -11.95 4.87 17.83
N ASN A 64 -10.99 4.08 17.34
CA ASN A 64 -10.82 2.68 17.71
C ASN A 64 -9.34 2.29 17.65
N ASP A 65 -8.71 2.17 18.81
CA ASP A 65 -7.27 1.88 18.92
C ASP A 65 -6.89 0.52 18.28
N THR A 66 -7.83 -0.42 18.12
CA THR A 66 -7.57 -1.70 17.42
C THR A 66 -7.22 -1.49 15.95
N VAL A 67 -7.76 -0.44 15.31
CA VAL A 67 -7.47 -0.12 13.92
C VAL A 67 -6.03 0.37 13.79
N ALA A 68 -5.61 1.28 14.67
CA ALA A 68 -4.22 1.75 14.77
C ALA A 68 -3.22 0.60 14.96
N ASP A 69 -3.49 -0.29 15.91
CA ASP A 69 -2.63 -1.45 16.18
C ASP A 69 -2.53 -2.38 14.97
N SER A 70 -3.65 -2.64 14.30
CA SER A 70 -3.70 -3.50 13.11
C SER A 70 -2.99 -2.87 11.91
N ALA A 71 -3.18 -1.57 11.70
CA ALA A 71 -2.51 -0.77 10.67
C ALA A 71 -0.98 -0.81 10.86
N HIS A 72 -0.52 -0.57 12.08
CA HIS A 72 0.90 -0.61 12.43
C HIS A 72 1.51 -2.01 12.27
N ALA A 73 0.82 -3.04 12.74
CA ALA A 73 1.26 -4.43 12.57
C ALA A 73 1.41 -4.80 11.08
N LEU A 74 0.46 -4.39 10.24
CA LEU A 74 0.51 -4.64 8.80
C LEU A 74 1.69 -3.92 8.15
N ALA A 75 1.89 -2.62 8.44
CA ALA A 75 3.01 -1.84 7.91
C ALA A 75 4.38 -2.45 8.29
N THR A 76 4.47 -2.97 9.52
CA THR A 76 5.65 -3.66 10.03
C THR A 76 5.94 -4.93 9.25
N VAL A 77 4.92 -5.77 9.01
CA VAL A 77 5.08 -7.01 8.23
C VAL A 77 5.49 -6.73 6.79
N ILE A 78 4.88 -5.73 6.14
CA ILE A 78 5.24 -5.34 4.78
C ILE A 78 6.70 -4.87 4.71
N SER A 79 7.11 -4.01 5.65
CA SER A 79 8.49 -3.51 5.73
C SER A 79 9.50 -4.62 5.97
N ALA A 80 9.17 -5.59 6.83
CA ALA A 80 9.99 -6.77 7.06
C ALA A 80 10.13 -7.62 5.78
N HIS A 81 9.02 -7.85 5.07
CA HIS A 81 9.03 -8.59 3.80
C HIS A 81 9.91 -7.91 2.75
N ARG A 82 9.80 -6.58 2.62
CA ARG A 82 10.68 -5.79 1.75
C ARG A 82 12.16 -6.04 2.05
N ASN A 83 12.54 -5.98 3.32
CA ASN A 83 13.94 -6.16 3.72
C ASN A 83 14.45 -7.58 3.42
N LEU A 84 13.58 -8.60 3.43
CA LEU A 84 13.94 -9.95 2.98
C LEU A 84 14.11 -10.02 1.46
N ALA A 85 13.26 -9.33 0.71
CA ALA A 85 13.31 -9.31 -0.76
C ALA A 85 14.52 -8.56 -1.33
N VAL A 86 15.08 -7.60 -0.58
CA VAL A 86 16.23 -6.80 -1.01
C VAL A 86 17.57 -7.53 -0.82
N GLY A 87 17.64 -8.55 0.04
CA GLY A 87 18.88 -9.32 0.31
C GLY A 87 20.00 -8.48 0.91
N PRO A 88 21.02 -9.10 1.55
CA PRO A 88 22.23 -8.37 1.93
C PRO A 88 22.99 -7.93 0.67
N PRO A 89 23.69 -6.78 0.69
CA PRO A 89 24.55 -6.38 -0.43
C PRO A 89 25.57 -7.50 -0.71
N PRO A 90 25.96 -7.73 -1.97
CA PRO A 90 27.02 -8.67 -2.29
C PRO A 90 28.30 -8.27 -1.55
N GLN A 91 28.94 -9.24 -0.89
CA GLN A 91 30.20 -9.05 -0.17
C GLN A 91 31.38 -8.94 -1.14
#